data_AF-A0A1I7KHQ7-F1
#
_entry.id   AF-A0A1I7KHQ7-F1
#
_cell.length_a   1.000
_cell.length_b   1.000
_cell.length_c   1.000
_cell.angle_alpha   90.00
_cell.angle_beta   90.00
_cell.angle_gamma   90.00
#
_symmetry.space_group_name_H-M   'P 1'
#
loop_
_entity.id
_entity.type
_entity.pdbx_description
1 polymer ?
#
loop_
_entity_poly.entity_id
_entity_poly.type
_entity_poly.pdbx_seq_one_letter_code
_entity_poly.pdbx_strand_id
1 'polypeptide(L)'
;MIDATSSERAALRVVVDLNRCQGYAQCCYAAPDAFFLRGREILFYDPAPPAARRGEIERAVQACPVRAISLQAGADDGDTP
;
A
#
# COMPACT_ATOMS: atom_id res chain seq x y z
N MET A 1 22.05 -21.21 18.10
CA MET A 1 20.59 -21.03 18.19
C MET A 1 20.24 -19.57 17.97
N ILE A 2 20.49 -19.05 16.77
CA ILE A 2 19.80 -17.87 16.28
C ILE A 2 19.15 -18.30 14.98
N ASP A 3 17.98 -18.92 15.12
CA ASP A 3 17.07 -19.14 14.00
C ASP A 3 16.45 -17.76 13.71
N ALA A 4 17.20 -16.91 13.00
CA ALA A 4 16.65 -15.74 12.34
C ALA A 4 15.80 -16.28 11.19
N THR A 5 14.64 -16.84 11.56
CA THR A 5 13.58 -17.24 10.65
C THR A 5 13.37 -16.11 9.66
N SER A 6 13.80 -16.34 8.42
CA SER A 6 13.29 -15.68 7.22
C SER A 6 13.43 -14.16 7.24
N SER A 7 14.38 -13.58 6.51
CA SER A 7 14.03 -12.96 5.22
C SER A 7 12.60 -12.35 5.27
N GLU A 8 12.43 -11.06 5.52
CA GLU A 8 12.72 -10.02 4.52
C GLU A 8 12.15 -10.41 3.15
N ARG A 9 10.93 -10.99 3.16
CA ARG A 9 10.10 -11.21 1.98
C ARG A 9 9.72 -9.84 1.39
N ALA A 10 10.66 -9.22 0.67
CA ALA A 10 10.56 -7.94 -0.03
C ALA A 10 9.41 -7.05 0.49
N ALA A 11 9.65 -6.33 1.58
CA ALA A 11 8.63 -5.53 2.23
C ALA A 11 8.02 -4.56 1.21
N LEU A 12 6.71 -4.55 1.02
CA LEU A 12 6.09 -3.53 0.18
C LEU A 12 5.98 -2.24 0.98
N ARG A 13 6.13 -1.10 0.33
CA ARG A 13 5.83 0.20 0.93
C ARG A 13 4.74 0.90 0.12
N VAL A 14 3.59 1.09 0.75
CA VAL A 14 2.43 1.80 0.19
C VAL A 14 2.42 3.22 0.74
N VAL A 15 2.37 4.19 -0.16
CA VAL A 15 2.21 5.60 0.17
C VAL A 15 0.92 6.11 -0.44
N VAL A 16 0.08 6.75 0.36
CA VAL A 16 -1.14 7.40 -0.10
C VAL A 16 -1.05 8.89 0.19
N ASP A 17 -1.14 9.71 -0.85
CA ASP A 17 -1.32 11.15 -0.71
C ASP A 17 -2.78 11.45 -0.35
N LEU A 18 -3.03 11.61 0.96
CA LEU A 18 -4.35 11.90 1.50
C LEU A 18 -4.88 13.28 1.13
N ASN A 19 -4.03 14.21 0.68
CA ASN A 19 -4.47 15.51 0.16
C ASN A 19 -4.99 15.40 -1.28
N ARG A 20 -4.49 14.43 -2.05
CA ARG A 20 -5.01 14.11 -3.39
C ARG A 20 -6.16 13.11 -3.37
N CYS A 21 -6.30 12.32 -2.30
CA CYS A 21 -7.38 11.36 -2.16
C CYS A 21 -8.74 12.07 -2.12
N GLN A 22 -9.67 11.63 -2.99
CA GLN A 22 -11.03 12.18 -3.10
C GLN A 22 -12.12 11.15 -2.72
N GLY A 23 -11.76 10.10 -1.98
CA GLY A 23 -12.76 9.16 -1.44
C GLY A 23 -13.49 8.25 -2.46
N TYR A 24 -13.01 8.09 -3.69
CA TYR A 24 -13.65 7.26 -4.74
C TYR A 24 -13.78 5.75 -4.44
N ALA A 25 -13.18 5.27 -3.34
CA ALA A 25 -13.26 3.88 -2.85
C ALA A 25 -12.74 2.78 -3.78
N GLN A 26 -12.18 3.10 -4.95
CA GLN A 26 -11.73 2.09 -5.92
C GLN A 26 -10.62 1.18 -5.38
N CYS A 27 -9.71 1.73 -4.56
CA CYS A 27 -8.68 0.93 -3.88
C CYS A 27 -9.28 -0.10 -2.91
N CYS A 28 -10.39 0.23 -2.23
CA CYS A 28 -11.08 -0.70 -1.33
C CYS A 28 -11.69 -1.88 -2.09
N TYR A 29 -12.12 -1.70 -3.34
CA TYR A 29 -12.59 -2.82 -4.17
C TYR A 29 -11.43 -3.66 -4.72
N ALA A 30 -10.31 -3.02 -5.09
CA ALA A 30 -9.16 -3.71 -5.69
C ALA A 30 -8.35 -4.52 -4.66
N ALA A 31 -8.29 -4.05 -3.41
CA ALA A 31 -7.50 -4.62 -2.32
C ALA A 31 -8.19 -4.38 -0.95
N PRO A 32 -9.33 -5.05 -0.67
CA PRO A 32 -10.18 -4.78 0.50
C PRO A 32 -9.49 -5.03 1.85
N ASP A 33 -8.50 -5.91 1.88
CA ASP A 33 -7.75 -6.21 3.10
C ASP A 33 -6.66 -5.16 3.40
N ALA A 34 -6.28 -4.35 2.42
CA ALA A 34 -5.22 -3.33 2.55
C ALA A 34 -5.76 -1.90 2.58
N PHE A 35 -6.99 -1.65 2.11
CA PHE A 35 -7.61 -0.33 2.06
C PHE A 35 -9.04 -0.38 2.54
N PHE A 36 -9.41 0.55 3.43
CA PHE A 36 -10.73 0.62 4.02
C PHE A 36 -11.19 2.06 4.26
N LEU A 37 -12.40 2.43 3.85
CA LEU A 37 -12.99 3.75 4.12
C LEU A 37 -13.92 3.71 5.34
N ARG A 38 -13.69 4.58 6.33
CA ARG A 38 -14.65 4.84 7.41
C ARG A 38 -15.37 6.17 7.18
N GLY A 39 -16.68 6.17 7.44
CA GLY A 39 -17.50 7.37 7.26
C GLY A 39 -17.61 7.76 5.79
N ARG A 40 -17.60 9.06 5.50
CA ARG A 40 -17.77 9.56 4.13
C ARG A 40 -16.51 9.38 3.29
N GLU A 41 -15.34 9.76 3.80
CA GLU A 41 -14.12 9.94 2.97
C GLU A 41 -12.81 9.58 3.68
N ILE A 42 -12.83 9.03 4.91
CA ILE A 42 -11.61 8.77 5.68
C ILE A 42 -11.01 7.43 5.28
N LEU A 43 -9.90 7.47 4.52
CA LEU A 43 -9.19 6.28 4.04
C LEU A 43 -8.17 5.78 5.08
N PHE A 44 -8.33 4.52 5.47
CA PHE A 44 -7.36 3.74 6.22
C PHE A 44 -6.67 2.76 5.28
N TYR A 45 -5.38 2.52 5.50
CA TYR A 45 -4.63 1.56 4.69
C TYR A 45 -3.46 0.96 5.47
N ASP A 46 -3.02 -0.22 5.03
CA ASP A 46 -1.78 -0.85 5.50
C ASP A 46 -0.58 -0.26 4.72
N PRO A 47 0.37 0.45 5.37
CA PRO A 47 1.54 1.01 4.69
C PRO A 47 2.58 -0.05 4.32
N ALA A 48 2.53 -1.24 4.92
CA ALA A 48 3.53 -2.30 4.75
C ALA A 48 2.89 -3.68 4.52
N PRO A 49 2.06 -3.85 3.47
CA PRO A 49 1.41 -5.11 3.20
C PRO A 49 2.42 -6.19 2.82
N PRO A 50 2.14 -7.48 3.09
CA PRO A 50 3.04 -8.57 2.72
C PRO A 50 3.22 -8.65 1.20
N ALA A 51 4.42 -9.04 0.75
CA ALA A 51 4.76 -9.18 -0.68
C ALA A 51 3.77 -10.02 -1.50
N ALA A 52 3.11 -11.00 -0.88
CA ALA A 52 2.07 -11.82 -1.50
C ALA A 52 0.88 -10.99 -2.02
N ARG A 53 0.61 -9.82 -1.43
CA ARG A 53 -0.47 -8.90 -1.84
C ARG A 53 -0.05 -7.92 -2.92
N ARG A 54 1.20 -7.95 -3.41
CA ARG A 54 1.72 -7.00 -4.42
C ARG A 54 0.75 -6.79 -5.58
N GLY A 55 0.21 -7.86 -6.15
CA GLY A 55 -0.72 -7.77 -7.28
C GLY A 55 -2.04 -7.06 -6.94
N GLU A 56 -2.57 -7.24 -5.72
CA GLU A 56 -3.74 -6.49 -5.24
C GLU A 56 -3.44 -5.00 -5.10
N ILE A 57 -2.29 -4.68 -4.50
CA ILE A 57 -1.84 -3.29 -4.31
C ILE A 57 -1.59 -2.60 -5.65
N GLU A 58 -0.96 -3.27 -6.62
CA GLU A 58 -0.75 -2.75 -7.97
C GLU A 58 -2.08 -2.45 -8.68
N ARG A 59 -3.09 -3.31 -8.53
CA ARG A 59 -4.44 -3.01 -9.01
C ARG A 59 -5.04 -1.79 -8.32
N ALA A 60 -4.87 -1.66 -7.01
CA ALA A 60 -5.36 -0.49 -6.27
C ALA A 60 -4.69 0.82 -6.74
N VAL A 61 -3.39 0.78 -7.05
CA VAL A 61 -2.65 1.91 -7.65
C VAL A 61 -3.27 2.32 -8.99
N GLN A 62 -3.57 1.36 -9.87
CA GLN A 62 -4.16 1.64 -11.18
C GLN A 62 -5.64 2.09 -11.09
N ALA A 63 -6.37 1.59 -10.10
CA ALA A 63 -7.79 1.90 -9.92
C ALA A 63 -8.03 3.32 -9.39
N CYS A 64 -7.02 4.00 -8.83
CA CYS A 64 -7.14 5.34 -8.27
C CYS A 64 -7.26 6.42 -9.37
N PRO A 65 -8.43 7.07 -9.57
CA PRO A 65 -8.62 8.00 -10.68
C PRO A 65 -7.73 9.25 -10.60
N VAL A 66 -7.39 9.65 -9.38
CA VAL A 66 -6.57 10.83 -9.06
C VAL A 66 -5.10 10.50 -8.82
N ARG A 67 -4.69 9.23 -9.01
CA ARG A 67 -3.32 8.73 -8.84
C ARG A 67 -2.69 9.13 -7.51
N ALA A 68 -3.42 8.92 -6.42
CA ALA A 68 -2.98 9.23 -5.05
C ALA A 68 -2.15 8.13 -4.39
N ILE A 69 -2.07 6.93 -4.99
CA ILE A 69 -1.44 5.74 -4.38
C ILE A 69 -0.14 5.43 -5.13
N SER A 70 0.94 5.15 -4.39
CA SER A 70 2.24 4.69 -4.91
C SER A 70 2.70 3.43 -4.18
N LEU A 71 3.43 2.56 -4.88
CA LEU A 71 3.98 1.31 -4.36
C LEU A 71 5.49 1.25 -4.64
N GLN A 72 6.28 0.99 -3.61
CA GLN A 72 7.72 0.74 -3.70
C GLN A 72 8.03 -0.70 -3.29
N ALA A 73 9.00 -1.32 -3.97
CA ALA A 73 9.63 -2.54 -3.48
C ALA A 73 10.61 -2.15 -2.37
N GLY A 74 10.52 -2.76 -1.19
CA GLY A 74 11.48 -2.61 -0.12
C GLY A 74 12.75 -3.34 -0.49
N ALA A 75 13.57 -2.67 -1.29
CA ALA A 75 15.00 -2.71 -1.10
C ALA A 75 15.32 -1.60 -0.09
N ASP A 76 16.14 -1.95 0.88
CA ASP A 76 16.97 -1.11 1.72
C ASP A 76 17.84 -0.12 0.91
N ASP A 77 17.25 0.74 0.10
CA ASP A 77 17.96 1.88 -0.47
C ASP A 77 17.85 3.03 0.53
N GLY A 78 18.74 2.98 1.53
CA GLY A 78 19.08 4.15 2.30
C GLY A 78 19.72 5.19 1.38
N ASP A 79 19.00 6.27 1.06
CA ASP A 79 19.56 7.61 0.93
C ASP A 79 18.46 8.69 0.91
N THR A 80 18.81 9.84 1.47
CA THR A 80 18.02 11.04 1.83
C THR A 80 18.38 12.15 0.82
N PRO A 81 17.51 13.13 0.44
CA PRO A 81 16.94 14.17 1.31
C PRO A 81 15.43 14.39 1.24
#